data_AF-A0A7W6WGA6-F1
#
_entry.id   AF-A0A7W6WGA6-F1
#
_cell.length_a   1.000
_cell.length_b   1.000
_cell.length_c   1.000
_cell.angle_alpha   90.00
_cell.angle_beta   90.00
_cell.angle_gamma   90.00
#
_symmetry.space_group_name_H-M   'P 1'
#
loop_
_entity.id
_entity.type
_entity.pdbx_description
1 polymer ?
#
loop_
_entity_poly.entity_id
_entity_poly.type
_entity_poly.pdbx_seq_one_letter_code
_entity_poly.pdbx_strand_id
1 'polypeptide(L)'
;MTMFTEEITIDFATTEDANILEWISSVGLARETAPDLTFQMDFDITPDLEDFSDEEIIDAFRDVSEAKGNWLSRTYRFIAEGDTRAALEELHQQFPQVLRPPQAELALVLRLGTGGGMARG
;
A
#
# COMPACT_ATOMS: atom_id res chain seq x y z
N MET A 1 -8.19 -14.56 -3.32
CA MET A 1 -9.15 -13.52 -2.91
C MET A 1 -8.57 -12.87 -1.68
N THR A 2 -7.95 -11.71 -1.87
CA THR A 2 -7.33 -10.95 -0.79
C THR A 2 -8.19 -9.73 -0.56
N MET A 3 -8.84 -9.65 0.59
CA MET A 3 -9.64 -8.47 0.95
C MET A 3 -8.73 -7.46 1.65
N PHE A 4 -8.75 -6.23 1.15
CA PHE A 4 -8.05 -5.09 1.72
C PHE A 4 -9.10 -4.16 2.33
N THR A 5 -9.10 -4.02 3.65
CA THR A 5 -10.01 -3.10 4.34
C THR A 5 -9.30 -1.77 4.56
N GLU A 6 -9.87 -0.68 4.06
CA GLU A 6 -9.39 0.68 4.33
C GLU A 6 -10.48 1.50 5.01
N GLU A 7 -10.08 2.35 5.96
CA GLU A 7 -10.96 3.34 6.55
C GLU A 7 -10.90 4.62 5.72
N ILE A 8 -12.01 4.96 5.08
CA ILE A 8 -12.13 6.14 4.23
C ILE A 8 -12.90 7.19 5.01
N THR A 9 -12.36 8.41 5.07
CA THR A 9 -13.05 9.58 5.63
C THR A 9 -13.32 10.57 4.52
N ILE A 10 -14.60 10.90 4.31
CA ILE A 10 -15.04 11.95 3.41
C ILE A 10 -15.28 13.22 4.23
N ASP A 11 -14.45 14.23 4.00
CA ASP A 11 -14.68 15.60 4.47
C ASP A 11 -15.53 16.34 3.43
N PHE A 12 -16.81 16.56 3.75
CA PHE A 12 -17.73 17.22 2.84
C PHE A 12 -17.48 18.73 2.70
N ALA A 13 -16.78 19.35 3.65
CA ALA A 13 -16.46 20.77 3.60
C ALA A 13 -15.36 21.08 2.57
N THR A 14 -14.44 20.14 2.36
CA THR A 14 -13.28 20.33 1.48
C THR A 14 -13.30 19.49 0.20
N THR A 15 -14.21 18.52 0.06
CA THR A 15 -14.27 17.68 -1.14
C THR A 15 -14.68 18.47 -2.40
N GLU A 16 -13.96 18.22 -3.50
CA GLU A 16 -14.26 18.75 -4.84
C GLU A 16 -14.83 17.67 -5.78
N ASP A 17 -15.07 16.46 -5.28
CA ASP A 17 -15.62 15.36 -6.08
C ASP A 17 -17.09 15.65 -6.45
N ALA A 18 -17.34 15.81 -7.75
CA ALA A 18 -18.66 16.15 -8.28
C ALA A 18 -19.74 15.10 -7.93
N ASN A 19 -19.39 13.82 -7.87
CA ASN A 19 -20.35 12.75 -7.56
C ASN A 19 -20.74 12.80 -6.07
N ILE A 20 -19.78 13.05 -5.19
CA ILE A 20 -20.05 13.20 -3.75
C ILE A 20 -20.90 14.45 -3.48
N LEU A 21 -20.62 15.54 -4.18
CA LEU A 21 -21.37 16.79 -4.09
C LEU A 21 -22.80 16.67 -4.64
N GLU A 22 -23.00 15.91 -5.71
CA GLU A 22 -24.34 15.60 -6.22
C GLU A 22 -25.10 14.70 -5.23
N TRP A 23 -24.44 13.67 -4.70
CA TRP A 23 -25.03 12.77 -3.71
C TRP A 23 -25.46 13.50 -2.44
N ILE A 24 -24.60 14.31 -1.81
CA ILE A 24 -24.96 15.04 -0.59
C ILE A 24 -26.13 16.01 -0.82
N SER A 25 -26.16 16.65 -2.00
CA SER A 25 -27.27 17.51 -2.42
C SER A 25 -28.56 16.72 -2.60
N SER A 26 -28.48 15.50 -3.14
CA SER A 26 -29.64 14.61 -3.33
C SER A 26 -30.26 14.13 -2.00
N VAL A 27 -29.45 14.06 -0.93
CA VAL A 27 -29.89 13.69 0.43
C VAL A 27 -30.41 14.93 1.20
N GLY A 28 -30.29 16.12 0.61
CA GLY A 28 -30.79 17.38 1.19
C GLY A 28 -29.89 17.95 2.29
N LEU A 29 -28.61 17.55 2.32
CA LEU A 29 -27.62 18.06 3.25
C LEU A 29 -26.79 19.14 2.57
N ALA A 30 -26.53 20.24 3.29
CA ALA A 30 -25.60 21.27 2.83
C ALA A 30 -24.18 20.89 3.22
N ARG A 31 -23.24 20.96 2.27
CA ARG A 31 -21.84 20.55 2.44
C ARG A 31 -21.15 21.19 3.64
N GLU A 32 -21.50 22.44 3.97
CA GLU A 32 -20.87 23.18 5.08
C GLU A 32 -21.36 22.73 6.46
N THR A 33 -22.46 21.98 6.51
CA THR A 33 -23.12 21.55 7.75
C THR A 33 -23.15 20.03 7.92
N ALA A 34 -22.77 19.29 6.88
CA ALA A 34 -22.72 17.85 6.93
C ALA A 34 -21.53 17.38 7.77
N PRO A 35 -21.74 16.45 8.72
CA PRO A 35 -20.65 15.85 9.46
C PRO A 35 -19.80 14.97 8.54
N ASP A 36 -18.50 14.90 8.80
CA ASP A 36 -17.59 14.00 8.09
C ASP A 36 -18.10 12.55 8.16
N LEU A 37 -17.98 11.85 7.02
CA LEU A 37 -18.40 10.45 6.93
C LEU A 37 -17.17 9.55 6.91
N THR A 38 -16.95 8.84 8.00
CA THR A 38 -15.95 7.78 8.08
C THR A 38 -16.62 6.42 7.94
N PHE A 39 -16.14 5.59 7.02
CA PHE A 39 -16.62 4.22 6.84
C PHE A 39 -15.47 3.29 6.44
N GLN A 40 -15.64 2.00 6.74
CA GLN A 40 -14.71 0.97 6.31
C GLN A 40 -15.16 0.44 4.95
N MET A 41 -14.26 0.45 3.98
CA MET A 41 -14.47 -0.13 2.67
C MET A 41 -13.58 -1.36 2.51
N ASP A 42 -14.22 -2.50 2.25
CA ASP A 42 -13.54 -3.73 1.88
C ASP A 42 -13.35 -3.75 0.37
N PHE A 43 -12.10 -3.68 -0.07
CA PHE A 43 -11.71 -3.87 -1.46
C PHE A 43 -11.42 -5.34 -1.69
N ASP A 44 -12.19 -5.97 -2.57
CA ASP A 44 -11.81 -7.28 -3.11
C ASP A 44 -10.73 -7.06 -4.16
N ILE A 45 -9.48 -7.30 -3.77
CA ILE A 45 -8.39 -7.39 -4.73
C ILE A 45 -8.40 -8.84 -5.22
N THR A 46 -9.29 -9.09 -6.18
CA THR A 46 -9.20 -10.28 -7.01
C THR A 46 -8.15 -9.97 -8.08
N PRO A 47 -6.98 -10.62 -8.06
CA PRO A 47 -5.91 -10.29 -8.99
C PRO A 47 -6.17 -11.01 -10.31
N ASP A 48 -7.23 -10.63 -11.03
CA ASP A 48 -7.30 -10.90 -12.46
C ASP A 48 -6.48 -9.79 -13.14
N LEU A 49 -5.17 -9.79 -12.87
CA LEU A 49 -4.19 -8.92 -13.53
C LEU A 49 -4.19 -9.15 -15.06
N GLU A 50 -4.79 -10.24 -15.53
CA GLU A 50 -5.02 -10.52 -16.95
C GLU A 50 -6.03 -9.56 -17.61
N ASP A 51 -6.92 -8.95 -16.83
CA ASP A 51 -7.92 -7.99 -17.33
C ASP A 51 -7.40 -6.55 -17.38
N PHE A 52 -6.26 -6.29 -16.75
CA PHE A 52 -5.59 -4.99 -16.80
C PHE A 52 -4.46 -5.02 -17.82
N SER A 53 -4.41 -4.01 -18.67
CA SER A 53 -3.23 -3.82 -19.52
C SER A 53 -1.99 -3.51 -18.69
N ASP A 54 -0.81 -3.89 -19.19
CA ASP A 54 0.46 -3.55 -18.56
C ASP A 54 0.57 -2.04 -18.27
N GLU A 55 0.00 -1.20 -19.14
CA GLU A 55 -0.03 0.26 -19.01
C GLU A 55 -0.91 0.73 -17.85
N GLU A 56 -2.10 0.14 -17.65
CA GLU A 56 -2.98 0.46 -16.52
C GLU A 56 -2.36 0.04 -15.19
N ILE A 57 -1.65 -1.09 -15.15
CA ILE A 57 -0.92 -1.53 -13.95
C ILE A 57 0.21 -0.55 -13.63
N ILE A 58 0.94 -0.07 -14.65
CA ILE A 58 2.02 0.90 -14.49
C ILE A 58 1.49 2.25 -13.99
N ASP A 59 0.37 2.72 -14.52
CA ASP A 59 -0.23 3.99 -14.13
C ASP A 59 -0.79 3.92 -12.70
N ALA A 60 -1.51 2.85 -12.35
CA ALA A 60 -1.96 2.62 -10.97
C ALA A 60 -0.77 2.54 -9.99
N PHE A 61 0.33 1.90 -10.40
CA PHE A 61 1.55 1.86 -9.61
C PHE A 61 2.18 3.24 -9.43
N ARG A 62 2.18 4.08 -10.47
CA ARG A 62 2.71 5.44 -10.42
C ARG A 62 1.86 6.31 -9.48
N ASP A 63 0.54 6.25 -9.61
CA ASP A 63 -0.38 7.03 -8.77
C ASP A 63 -0.22 6.67 -7.28
N VAL A 64 -0.12 5.38 -6.96
CA VAL A 64 0.11 4.93 -5.58
C VAL A 64 1.50 5.34 -5.07
N SER A 65 2.53 5.28 -5.93
CA SER A 65 3.90 5.64 -5.56
C SER A 65 4.07 7.14 -5.33
N GLU A 66 3.43 7.97 -6.14
CA GLU A 66 3.43 9.43 -6.02
C GLU A 66 2.59 9.88 -4.81
N ALA A 67 1.39 9.32 -4.63
CA ALA A 67 0.51 9.64 -3.51
C ALA A 67 1.10 9.24 -2.13
N LYS A 68 1.84 8.13 -2.05
CA LYS A 68 2.42 7.65 -0.79
C LYS A 68 3.85 8.15 -0.52
N GLY A 69 4.34 9.16 -1.24
CA GLY A 69 5.61 9.80 -0.90
C GLY A 69 6.86 8.98 -1.25
N ASN A 70 6.78 8.21 -2.34
CA ASN A 70 7.91 7.59 -3.04
C ASN A 70 8.70 6.54 -2.24
N TRP A 71 8.15 6.01 -1.14
CA TRP A 71 8.80 4.98 -0.31
C TRP A 71 9.09 3.70 -1.11
N LEU A 72 8.19 3.34 -2.02
CA LEU A 72 8.33 2.13 -2.83
C LEU A 72 9.52 2.21 -3.79
N SER A 73 9.71 3.35 -4.45
CA SER A 73 10.89 3.61 -5.27
C SER A 73 12.18 3.63 -4.44
N ARG A 74 12.14 4.15 -3.20
CA ARG A 74 13.29 4.08 -2.28
C ARG A 74 13.62 2.64 -1.93
N THR A 75 12.62 1.83 -1.60
CA THR A 75 12.79 0.39 -1.35
C THR A 75 13.42 -0.31 -2.55
N TYR A 76 12.90 -0.10 -3.77
CA TYR A 76 13.48 -0.71 -4.98
C TYR A 76 14.92 -0.25 -5.24
N ARG A 77 15.23 1.02 -4.98
CA ARG A 77 16.61 1.52 -5.05
C ARG A 77 17.51 0.81 -4.03
N PHE A 78 17.10 0.67 -2.78
CA PHE A 78 17.88 -0.04 -1.77
C PHE A 78 18.13 -1.51 -2.15
N ILE A 79 17.13 -2.17 -2.74
CA ILE A 79 17.30 -3.53 -3.29
C ILE A 79 18.34 -3.54 -4.42
N ALA A 80 18.26 -2.59 -5.36
CA ALA A 80 19.20 -2.49 -6.48
C ALA A 80 20.64 -2.16 -6.02
N GLU A 81 20.79 -1.36 -4.96
CA GLU A 81 22.06 -1.01 -4.33
C GLU A 81 22.62 -2.13 -3.43
N GLY A 82 21.86 -3.22 -3.24
CA GLY A 82 22.23 -4.35 -2.38
C GLY A 82 22.08 -4.09 -0.89
N ASP A 83 21.48 -2.96 -0.48
CA ASP A 83 21.16 -2.65 0.90
C ASP A 83 19.83 -3.29 1.31
N THR A 84 19.87 -4.60 1.49
CA THR A 84 18.70 -5.40 1.91
C THR A 84 18.15 -4.95 3.26
N ARG A 85 18.99 -4.40 4.14
CA ARG A 85 18.55 -3.95 5.46
C ARG A 85 17.69 -2.70 5.34
N ALA A 86 18.15 -1.68 4.62
CA ALA A 86 17.39 -0.46 4.41
C ALA A 86 16.07 -0.74 3.66
N ALA A 87 16.09 -1.65 2.68
CA ALA A 87 14.87 -2.09 1.99
C ALA A 87 13.84 -2.74 2.94
N LEU A 88 14.28 -3.62 3.83
CA LEU A 88 13.39 -4.28 4.80
C LEU A 88 12.90 -3.32 5.90
N GLU A 89 13.72 -2.34 6.30
CA GLU A 89 13.30 -1.27 7.23
C GLU A 89 12.21 -0.39 6.62
N GLU A 90 12.36 0.02 5.36
CA GLU A 90 11.35 0.80 4.64
C GLU A 90 10.05 -0.01 4.46
N LEU A 91 10.14 -1.29 4.08
CA LEU A 91 8.98 -2.17 3.96
C LEU A 91 8.25 -2.38 5.29
N HIS A 92 8.99 -2.60 6.37
CA HIS A 92 8.40 -2.80 7.70
C HIS A 92 7.72 -1.54 8.22
N GLN A 93 8.23 -0.34 7.92
CA GLN A 93 7.57 0.91 8.29
C GLN A 93 6.20 1.08 7.62
N GLN A 94 6.03 0.55 6.41
CA GLN A 94 4.78 0.69 5.65
C GLN A 94 3.79 -0.45 5.92
N PHE A 95 4.29 -1.63 6.29
CA PHE A 95 3.47 -2.79 6.66
C PHE A 95 3.86 -3.41 8.01
N PRO A 96 3.84 -2.65 9.12
CA PRO A 96 4.29 -3.14 10.41
C PRO A 96 3.43 -4.30 10.94
N GLN A 97 2.17 -4.40 10.49
CA GLN A 97 1.23 -5.46 10.85
C GLN A 97 1.46 -6.79 10.12
N VAL A 98 2.11 -6.78 8.95
CA VAL A 98 2.33 -7.99 8.13
C VAL A 98 3.78 -8.44 8.16
N LEU A 99 4.72 -7.48 8.16
CA LEU A 99 6.14 -7.77 8.11
C LEU A 99 6.73 -7.73 9.51
N ARG A 100 7.50 -8.75 9.87
CA ARG A 100 8.27 -8.73 11.12
C ARG A 100 9.41 -7.72 11.04
N PRO A 101 9.91 -7.25 12.19
CA PRO A 101 11.02 -6.31 12.22
C PRO A 101 12.21 -6.86 11.43
N PRO A 102 12.93 -6.00 10.67
CA PRO A 102 14.02 -6.41 9.78
C PRO A 102 15.11 -7.23 10.50
N GLN A 103 15.32 -7.01 11.79
CA GLN A 103 16.25 -7.78 12.61
C GLN A 103 15.87 -9.27 12.70
N ALA A 104 14.56 -9.60 12.72
CA ALA A 104 14.06 -10.96 12.75
C ALA A 104 14.17 -11.65 11.38
N GLU A 105 13.91 -10.93 10.29
CA GLU A 105 14.01 -11.45 8.92
C GLU A 105 15.46 -11.58 8.45
N LEU A 106 16.35 -10.62 8.77
CA LEU A 106 17.79 -10.73 8.51
C LEU A 106 18.43 -11.89 9.28
N ALA A 107 17.95 -12.19 10.49
CA ALA A 107 18.40 -13.36 11.25
C ALA A 107 18.00 -14.68 10.56
N LEU A 108 16.84 -14.73 9.89
CA LEU A 108 16.42 -15.88 9.07
C LEU A 108 17.28 -16.01 7.82
N VAL A 109 17.57 -14.90 7.12
CA VAL A 109 18.45 -14.89 5.93
C VAL A 109 19.86 -15.35 6.30
N LEU A 110 20.41 -14.90 7.42
CA LEU A 110 21.71 -15.38 7.92
C LEU A 110 21.67 -16.88 8.26
N ARG A 111 20.58 -17.37 8.87
CA ARG A 111 20.40 -18.81 9.17
C ARG A 111 20.23 -19.67 7.91
N LEU A 112 19.54 -19.16 6.89
CA LEU A 112 19.32 -19.87 5.63
C LEU A 112 20.57 -19.80 4.73
N GLY A 113 21.29 -18.68 4.72
CA GLY A 113 22.55 -18.50 4.00
C GLY A 113 23.70 -19.33 4.57
N THR A 114 23.68 -19.61 5.88
CA THR A 114 24.64 -20.52 6.53
C THR A 114 24.25 -22.01 6.40
N GLY A 115 23.04 -22.32 5.92
CA GLY A 115 22.57 -23.69 5.69
C GLY A 115 22.93 -24.28 4.32
N GLY A 116 23.39 -23.46 3.37
CA GLY A 116 23.73 -23.89 2.00
C GLY A 116 25.18 -24.32 1.78
N GLY A 117 26.01 -24.32 2.83
CA GLY A 117 27.47 -24.45 2.73
C GLY A 117 28.08 -25.56 3.57
N MET A 118 27.47 -26.75 3.65
CA MET A 118 28.18 -27.98 4.06
C MET A 118 27.77 -29.17 3.21
N ALA A 119 28.22 -29.15 1.96
CA ALA A 119 28.48 -30.37 1.20
C ALA A 119 29.88 -30.24 0.59
N ARG A 120 30.90 -30.59 1.36
CA ARG A 120 32.24 -30.99 0.88
C ARG A 120 33.11 -31.45 2.05
N GLY A 121 33.50 -32.72 2.04
CA GLY A 121 34.48 -33.33 2.95
C GLY A 121 33.98 -34.63 3.52
#